data_AF-A0A1C6FJN0-F1
#
_entry.id   AF-A0A1C6FJN0-F1
#
_cell.length_a   1.000
_cell.length_b   1.000
_cell.length_c   1.000
_cell.angle_alpha   90.00
_cell.angle_beta   90.00
_cell.angle_gamma   90.00
#
_symmetry.space_group_name_H-M   'P 1'
#
loop_
_entity.id
_entity.type
_entity.pdbx_description
1 polymer ?
#
loop_
_entity_poly.entity_id
_entity_poly.type
_entity_poly.pdbx_seq_one_letter_code
_entity_poly.pdbx_strand_id
1 'polypeptide(L)'
;MSRNDQYRQLIADVRTAYRSAQRELKWCDECQEINLWTYWQGRGHLDARIMLVGQDWGCPRDAGAAEVMRNVQAMNRGQSIGYMRENENPTDRNLIELFRSIGFDILTDDSRLFFTNFVMGYRVKGTSGNFKKSWAMADAEYFRRLVEIIRPRILLCLGKDTLKSVLGCFDSTVSNKVSYNCVIESEKNPVVVSLSDGVPVYVFALAHCGVMGTLNRNRGSGDKLSLNRQKNDWAKVLPVFWSDPQLMNTYWKPAIELLREIETSEEKRDWCKKYSAYAPQADKHGLMRDIERFIEETYKNGVVIGNYHEIMKSLNLNERQIVKAEKVWIDTLPLYGAAAGLAYHFRRDHFCEGSLISDSIANGCVLRLMERLYKLLTATP
;
A
#
# COMPACT_ATOMS: atom_id res chain seq x y z
N MET A 1 -15.21 -25.52 1.29
CA MET A 1 -14.20 -25.36 0.22
C MET A 1 -13.13 -24.41 0.74
N SER A 2 -11.83 -24.72 0.62
CA SER A 2 -10.77 -23.82 1.10
C SER A 2 -10.65 -22.56 0.23
N ARG A 3 -10.03 -21.47 0.72
CA ARG A 3 -9.78 -20.26 -0.11
C ARG A 3 -8.99 -20.59 -1.37
N ASN A 4 -8.00 -21.47 -1.27
CA ASN A 4 -7.22 -21.94 -2.41
C ASN A 4 -8.09 -22.63 -3.46
N ASP A 5 -9.02 -23.50 -3.03
CA ASP A 5 -9.91 -24.19 -3.96
C ASP A 5 -10.90 -23.23 -4.61
N GLN A 6 -11.45 -22.27 -3.84
CA GLN A 6 -12.33 -21.22 -4.38
C GLN A 6 -11.61 -20.35 -5.41
N TYR A 7 -10.35 -19.98 -5.14
CA TYR A 7 -9.52 -19.20 -6.05
C TYR A 7 -9.20 -19.98 -7.34
N ARG A 8 -8.81 -21.26 -7.22
CA ARG A 8 -8.58 -22.11 -8.40
C ARG A 8 -9.86 -22.29 -9.23
N GLN A 9 -11.02 -22.45 -8.57
CA GLN A 9 -12.30 -22.54 -9.26
C GLN A 9 -12.63 -21.23 -9.99
N LEU A 10 -12.40 -20.08 -9.36
CA LEU A 10 -12.59 -18.78 -10.00
C LEU A 10 -11.72 -18.65 -11.27
N ILE A 11 -10.44 -19.03 -11.22
CA ILE A 11 -9.56 -19.02 -12.40
C ILE A 11 -10.11 -19.93 -13.51
N ALA A 12 -10.58 -21.13 -13.16
CA ALA A 12 -11.14 -22.08 -14.12
C ALA A 12 -12.41 -21.52 -14.80
N ASP A 13 -13.30 -20.89 -14.03
CA ASP A 13 -14.52 -20.28 -14.55
C ASP A 13 -14.21 -19.12 -15.50
N VAL A 14 -13.31 -18.22 -15.10
CA VAL A 14 -12.89 -17.06 -15.90
C VAL A 14 -12.19 -17.51 -17.18
N ARG A 15 -11.29 -18.50 -17.09
CA ARG A 15 -10.64 -19.10 -18.25
C ARG A 15 -11.65 -19.69 -19.22
N THR A 16 -12.65 -20.40 -18.72
CA THR A 16 -13.72 -21.00 -19.55
C THR A 16 -14.52 -19.92 -20.25
N ALA A 17 -14.91 -18.86 -19.52
CA ALA A 17 -15.64 -17.73 -20.07
C ALA A 17 -14.86 -17.04 -21.21
N TYR A 18 -13.56 -16.79 -21.03
CA TYR A 18 -12.71 -16.11 -22.02
C TYR A 18 -12.23 -16.98 -23.19
N ARG A 19 -12.41 -18.31 -23.11
CA ARG A 19 -12.25 -19.22 -24.25
C ARG A 19 -13.51 -19.35 -25.10
N SER A 20 -14.65 -18.86 -24.62
CA SER A 20 -15.87 -18.76 -25.44
C SER A 20 -15.68 -17.82 -26.63
N ALA A 21 -16.21 -18.21 -27.79
CA ALA A 21 -16.19 -17.38 -29.00
C ALA A 21 -16.95 -16.04 -28.82
N GLN A 22 -17.82 -15.93 -27.80
CA GLN A 22 -18.63 -14.74 -27.52
C GLN A 22 -17.84 -13.60 -26.86
N ARG A 23 -16.68 -13.85 -26.27
CA ARG A 23 -15.86 -12.80 -25.63
C ARG A 23 -14.92 -12.14 -26.65
N GLU A 24 -14.94 -10.81 -26.67
CA GLU A 24 -14.02 -10.00 -27.47
C GLU A 24 -12.58 -10.09 -26.96
N LEU A 25 -12.40 -9.97 -25.64
CA LEU A 25 -11.14 -10.21 -24.97
C LEU A 25 -10.87 -11.72 -24.88
N LYS A 26 -9.60 -12.09 -24.72
CA LYS A 26 -9.15 -13.49 -24.74
C LYS A 26 -8.41 -13.84 -23.47
N TRP A 27 -8.41 -15.14 -23.16
CA TRP A 27 -7.56 -15.69 -22.12
C TRP A 27 -6.08 -15.66 -22.55
N CYS A 28 -5.19 -15.69 -21.58
CA CYS A 28 -3.75 -15.87 -21.75
C CYS A 28 -3.43 -17.34 -21.45
N ASP A 29 -3.10 -18.14 -22.45
CA ASP A 29 -2.97 -19.60 -22.27
C ASP A 29 -1.80 -19.99 -21.37
N GLU A 30 -0.79 -19.13 -21.27
CA GLU A 30 0.34 -19.25 -20.34
C GLU A 30 -0.04 -18.89 -18.89
N CYS A 31 -1.17 -18.23 -18.67
CA CYS A 31 -1.55 -17.73 -17.36
C CYS A 31 -2.16 -18.84 -16.48
N GLN A 32 -1.54 -19.02 -15.32
CA GLN A 32 -1.98 -19.88 -14.22
C GLN A 32 -2.66 -19.10 -13.09
N GLU A 33 -2.52 -17.78 -13.07
CA GLU A 33 -3.17 -16.85 -12.13
C GLU A 33 -4.35 -16.11 -12.78
N ILE A 34 -5.16 -15.45 -11.94
CA ILE A 34 -6.36 -14.73 -12.39
C ILE A 34 -6.06 -13.55 -13.35
N ASN A 35 -4.89 -12.91 -13.19
CA ASN A 35 -4.44 -11.80 -14.01
C ASN A 35 -2.91 -11.72 -14.11
N LEU A 36 -2.35 -11.12 -15.17
CA LEU A 36 -0.90 -10.95 -15.33
C LEU A 36 -0.29 -10.11 -14.22
N TRP A 37 -0.98 -9.10 -13.70
CA TRP A 37 -0.49 -8.35 -12.55
C TRP A 37 -0.44 -9.17 -11.26
N THR A 38 -1.19 -10.26 -11.15
CA THR A 38 -1.11 -11.16 -9.98
C THR A 38 0.25 -11.88 -9.90
N TYR A 39 0.94 -12.04 -11.03
CA TYR A 39 2.33 -12.52 -11.05
C TYR A 39 3.30 -11.51 -10.45
N TRP A 40 2.96 -10.22 -10.44
CA TRP A 40 3.78 -9.20 -9.83
C TRP A 40 3.64 -9.22 -8.31
N GLN A 41 2.41 -9.18 -7.81
CA GLN A 41 2.09 -9.29 -6.38
C GLN A 41 0.76 -10.05 -6.28
N GLY A 42 0.71 -11.20 -5.61
CA GLY A 42 -0.55 -11.91 -5.39
C GLY A 42 -0.49 -13.44 -5.48
N ARG A 43 0.57 -14.02 -6.05
CA ARG A 43 0.76 -15.47 -6.14
C ARG A 43 0.81 -16.08 -4.74
N GLY A 44 -0.28 -16.74 -4.33
CA GLY A 44 -0.42 -17.33 -3.00
C GLY A 44 -0.85 -16.36 -1.89
N HIS A 45 -1.10 -15.08 -2.20
CA HIS A 45 -1.43 -14.04 -1.21
C HIS A 45 -2.95 -13.95 -0.96
N LEU A 46 -3.57 -15.07 -0.59
CA LEU A 46 -5.04 -15.15 -0.42
C LEU A 46 -5.56 -14.56 0.91
N ASP A 47 -4.70 -13.85 1.62
CA ASP A 47 -4.96 -13.08 2.84
C ASP A 47 -4.37 -11.66 2.77
N ALA A 48 -4.05 -11.19 1.56
CA ALA A 48 -3.56 -9.84 1.31
C ALA A 48 -4.49 -8.77 1.90
N ARG A 49 -3.90 -7.73 2.50
CA ARG A 49 -4.62 -6.61 3.14
C ARG A 49 -4.95 -5.50 2.16
N ILE A 50 -4.08 -5.30 1.16
CA ILE A 50 -4.22 -4.27 0.14
C ILE A 50 -4.33 -4.94 -1.22
N MET A 51 -5.40 -4.62 -1.95
CA MET A 51 -5.61 -5.10 -3.30
C MET A 51 -5.57 -3.92 -4.29
N LEU A 52 -4.58 -3.94 -5.19
CA LEU A 52 -4.46 -2.97 -6.28
C LEU A 52 -5.33 -3.42 -7.45
N VAL A 53 -6.16 -2.50 -7.95
CA VAL A 53 -7.08 -2.79 -9.05
C VAL A 53 -6.79 -1.84 -10.20
N GLY A 54 -6.24 -2.38 -11.27
CA GLY A 54 -6.18 -1.73 -12.58
C GLY A 54 -7.48 -1.87 -13.35
N GLN A 55 -7.55 -1.20 -14.49
CA GLN A 55 -8.74 -1.23 -15.35
C GLN A 55 -8.81 -2.55 -16.14
N ASP A 56 -7.80 -2.78 -16.98
CA ASP A 56 -7.63 -3.94 -17.84
C ASP A 56 -6.16 -4.05 -18.23
N TRP A 57 -5.72 -5.26 -18.60
CA TRP A 57 -4.37 -5.48 -19.11
C TRP A 57 -4.36 -5.46 -20.64
N GLY A 58 -3.22 -5.07 -21.23
CA GLY A 58 -3.04 -4.97 -22.69
C GLY A 58 -3.13 -6.29 -23.46
N CYS A 59 -2.50 -6.35 -24.63
CA CYS A 59 -2.36 -7.59 -25.39
C CYS A 59 -1.05 -8.31 -25.03
N PRO A 60 -1.09 -9.52 -24.45
CA PRO A 60 0.12 -10.26 -24.05
C PRO A 60 0.95 -10.77 -25.23
N ARG A 61 0.40 -10.68 -26.45
CA ARG A 61 1.06 -11.09 -27.69
C ARG A 61 1.77 -9.92 -28.39
N ASP A 62 1.62 -8.70 -27.89
CA ASP A 62 2.31 -7.54 -28.46
C ASP A 62 3.80 -7.58 -28.10
N ALA A 63 4.66 -7.05 -28.96
CA ALA A 63 6.11 -7.04 -28.73
C ALA A 63 6.51 -6.39 -27.38
N GLY A 64 5.79 -5.36 -26.96
CA GLY A 64 6.02 -4.70 -25.66
C GLY A 64 5.69 -5.55 -24.43
N ALA A 65 5.01 -6.68 -24.61
CA ALA A 65 4.68 -7.64 -23.55
C ALA A 65 5.66 -8.83 -23.48
N ALA A 66 6.58 -8.96 -24.46
CA ALA A 66 7.39 -10.17 -24.63
C ALA A 66 8.21 -10.51 -23.37
N GLU A 67 8.86 -9.53 -22.74
CA GLU A 67 9.63 -9.75 -21.51
C GLU A 67 8.77 -10.24 -20.36
N VAL A 68 7.64 -9.57 -20.13
CA VAL A 68 6.69 -9.98 -19.09
C VAL A 68 6.21 -11.41 -19.31
N MET A 69 5.91 -11.78 -20.55
CA MET A 69 5.48 -13.14 -20.87
C MET A 69 6.60 -14.18 -20.69
N ARG A 70 7.85 -13.84 -21.06
CA ARG A 70 9.02 -14.69 -20.78
C ARG A 70 9.20 -14.92 -19.28
N ASN A 71 9.07 -13.87 -18.48
CA ASN A 71 9.14 -13.94 -17.02
C ASN A 71 8.02 -14.82 -16.46
N VAL A 72 6.77 -14.60 -16.88
CA VAL A 72 5.60 -15.39 -16.45
C VAL A 72 5.78 -16.89 -16.74
N GLN A 73 6.25 -17.24 -17.93
CA GLN A 73 6.52 -18.64 -18.29
C GLN A 73 7.63 -19.25 -17.42
N ALA A 74 8.69 -18.48 -17.13
CA ALA A 74 9.77 -18.90 -16.24
C ALA A 74 9.29 -19.10 -14.79
N MET A 75 8.48 -18.19 -14.26
CA MET A 75 7.85 -18.31 -12.94
C MET A 75 6.94 -19.54 -12.85
N ASN A 76 6.17 -19.83 -13.90
CA ASN A 76 5.34 -21.04 -13.95
C ASN A 76 6.15 -22.35 -13.95
N ARG A 77 7.42 -22.30 -14.38
CA ARG A 77 8.37 -23.42 -14.29
C ARG A 77 9.11 -23.46 -12.95
N GLY A 78 8.76 -22.61 -11.98
CA GLY A 78 9.40 -22.54 -10.67
C GLY A 78 10.75 -21.83 -10.66
N GLN A 79 11.10 -21.07 -11.70
CA GLN A 79 12.33 -20.30 -11.73
C GLN A 79 12.21 -19.05 -10.85
N SER A 80 13.26 -18.75 -10.08
CA SER A 80 13.34 -17.57 -9.21
C SER A 80 13.61 -16.30 -10.04
N ILE A 81 12.58 -15.82 -10.74
CA ILE A 81 12.59 -14.61 -11.56
C ILE A 81 11.41 -13.72 -11.17
N GLY A 82 11.61 -12.41 -11.16
CA GLY A 82 10.55 -11.45 -10.86
C GLY A 82 9.79 -11.01 -12.11
N TYR A 83 8.51 -10.70 -11.95
CA TYR A 83 7.65 -10.14 -13.01
C TYR A 83 8.28 -8.93 -13.71
N MET A 84 8.90 -8.03 -12.92
CA MET A 84 9.46 -6.76 -13.39
C MET A 84 10.83 -6.85 -14.07
N ARG A 85 11.45 -8.03 -14.14
CA ARG A 85 12.79 -8.15 -14.75
C ARG A 85 12.74 -7.73 -16.22
N GLU A 86 13.57 -6.76 -16.58
CA GLU A 86 13.66 -6.23 -17.95
C GLU A 86 12.32 -5.65 -18.47
N ASN A 87 11.37 -5.34 -17.58
CA ASN A 87 10.10 -4.68 -17.92
C ASN A 87 10.23 -3.16 -17.79
N GLU A 88 10.11 -2.44 -18.90
CA GLU A 88 10.26 -0.98 -18.96
C GLU A 88 8.94 -0.20 -19.07
N ASN A 89 7.82 -0.74 -18.56
CA ASN A 89 6.55 -0.02 -18.63
C ASN A 89 6.53 1.24 -17.73
N PRO A 90 6.23 2.44 -18.27
CA PRO A 90 6.17 3.68 -17.47
C PRO A 90 5.12 3.66 -16.36
N THR A 91 3.99 2.97 -16.57
CA THR A 91 2.94 2.82 -15.54
C THR A 91 3.49 2.03 -14.36
N ASP A 92 4.22 0.95 -14.63
CA ASP A 92 4.78 0.08 -13.60
C ASP A 92 5.90 0.81 -12.83
N ARG A 93 6.73 1.61 -13.51
CA ARG A 93 7.72 2.50 -12.85
C ARG A 93 7.06 3.49 -11.89
N ASN A 94 5.97 4.13 -12.31
CA ASN A 94 5.23 5.04 -11.44
C ASN A 94 4.57 4.30 -10.26
N LEU A 95 4.07 3.08 -10.47
CA LEU A 95 3.53 2.26 -9.38
C LEU A 95 4.60 1.93 -8.34
N ILE A 96 5.82 1.59 -8.75
CA ILE A 96 6.94 1.34 -7.83
C ILE A 96 7.17 2.56 -6.92
N GLU A 97 7.26 3.75 -7.50
CA GLU A 97 7.48 4.98 -6.76
C GLU A 97 6.31 5.38 -5.84
N LEU A 98 5.08 5.07 -6.24
CA LEU A 98 3.89 5.34 -5.44
C LEU A 98 3.76 4.38 -4.26
N PHE A 99 4.00 3.08 -4.45
CA PHE A 99 4.01 2.11 -3.35
C PHE A 99 5.15 2.38 -2.35
N ARG A 100 6.34 2.75 -2.85
CA ARG A 100 7.46 3.15 -1.98
C ARG A 100 7.09 4.34 -1.10
N SER A 101 6.31 5.28 -1.61
CA SER A 101 5.87 6.45 -0.83
C SER A 101 4.97 6.11 0.35
N ILE A 102 4.36 4.92 0.35
CA ILE A 102 3.54 4.39 1.45
C ILE A 102 4.18 3.17 2.14
N GLY A 103 5.49 2.94 1.93
CA GLY A 103 6.27 1.95 2.68
C GLY A 103 6.32 0.54 2.09
N PHE A 104 5.96 0.34 0.83
CA PHE A 104 6.01 -0.96 0.16
C PHE A 104 7.01 -0.95 -1.02
N ASP A 105 7.97 -1.86 -1.03
CA ASP A 105 8.85 -2.07 -2.18
C ASP A 105 8.36 -3.25 -3.03
N ILE A 106 7.55 -2.94 -4.03
CA ILE A 106 6.87 -3.94 -4.87
C ILE A 106 7.80 -4.61 -5.89
N LEU A 107 9.10 -4.33 -5.86
CA LEU A 107 10.12 -5.15 -6.53
C LEU A 107 10.42 -6.44 -5.77
N THR A 108 10.08 -6.47 -4.48
CA THR A 108 10.11 -7.66 -3.63
C THR A 108 8.69 -8.17 -3.40
N ASP A 109 8.55 -9.48 -3.25
CA ASP A 109 7.27 -10.11 -2.97
C ASP A 109 6.77 -9.72 -1.57
N ASP A 110 5.53 -9.24 -1.47
CA ASP A 110 4.92 -8.86 -0.19
C ASP A 110 3.53 -9.49 -0.07
N SER A 111 3.39 -10.44 0.86
CA SER A 111 2.15 -11.20 1.07
C SER A 111 0.95 -10.34 1.46
N ARG A 112 1.17 -9.08 1.88
CA ARG A 112 0.10 -8.13 2.20
C ARG A 112 -0.53 -7.52 0.96
N LEU A 113 0.04 -7.73 -0.23
CA LEU A 113 -0.38 -7.12 -1.49
C LEU A 113 -0.97 -8.15 -2.47
N PHE A 114 -2.06 -7.77 -3.13
CA PHE A 114 -2.63 -8.54 -4.24
C PHE A 114 -2.96 -7.62 -5.41
N PHE A 115 -2.32 -7.82 -6.56
CA PHE A 115 -2.51 -7.00 -7.74
C PHE A 115 -3.38 -7.72 -8.76
N THR A 116 -4.31 -6.99 -9.35
CA THR A 116 -5.14 -7.49 -10.44
C THR A 116 -5.67 -6.33 -11.29
N ASN A 117 -6.42 -6.68 -12.32
CA ASN A 117 -7.26 -5.75 -13.05
C ASN A 117 -8.73 -6.11 -12.82
N PHE A 118 -9.60 -5.12 -12.92
CA PHE A 118 -11.04 -5.34 -12.84
C PHE A 118 -11.52 -6.25 -13.97
N VAL A 119 -11.07 -5.98 -15.19
CA VAL A 119 -11.27 -6.85 -16.34
C VAL A 119 -10.15 -7.89 -16.39
N MET A 120 -10.52 -9.16 -16.34
CA MET A 120 -9.60 -10.29 -16.23
C MET A 120 -9.13 -10.81 -17.59
N GLY A 121 -9.86 -10.50 -18.67
CA GLY A 121 -9.48 -10.83 -20.03
C GLY A 121 -8.45 -9.88 -20.63
N TYR A 122 -7.75 -10.35 -21.67
CA TYR A 122 -6.70 -9.62 -22.35
C TYR A 122 -7.12 -9.14 -23.73
N ARG A 123 -6.61 -7.98 -24.13
CA ARG A 123 -6.85 -7.44 -25.48
C ARG A 123 -6.22 -8.33 -26.54
N VAL A 124 -6.81 -8.32 -27.74
CA VAL A 124 -6.23 -9.00 -28.91
C VAL A 124 -5.15 -8.17 -29.61
N LYS A 125 -5.13 -6.86 -29.38
CA LYS A 125 -4.09 -5.91 -29.84
C LYS A 125 -4.08 -4.65 -28.98
N GLY A 126 -2.90 -4.04 -28.85
CA GLY A 126 -2.73 -2.75 -28.19
C GLY A 126 -2.75 -2.83 -26.67
N THR A 127 -2.31 -1.74 -26.04
CA THR A 127 -2.03 -1.68 -24.60
C THR A 127 -2.97 -0.75 -23.82
N SER A 128 -3.73 0.13 -24.49
CA SER A 128 -4.59 1.11 -23.82
C SER A 128 -5.70 1.66 -24.72
N GLY A 129 -6.63 2.41 -24.12
CA GLY A 129 -7.73 3.10 -24.82
C GLY A 129 -8.97 2.25 -25.05
N ASN A 130 -10.09 2.88 -25.43
CA ASN A 130 -11.34 2.19 -25.80
C ASN A 130 -11.86 1.17 -24.77
N PHE A 131 -11.74 1.47 -23.48
CA PHE A 131 -12.37 0.67 -22.44
C PHE A 131 -13.89 0.59 -22.67
N LYS A 132 -14.45 -0.61 -22.60
CA LYS A 132 -15.88 -0.83 -22.83
C LYS A 132 -16.58 -1.19 -21.53
N LYS A 133 -17.69 -0.51 -21.26
CA LYS A 133 -18.58 -0.85 -20.14
C LYS A 133 -19.04 -2.30 -20.18
N SER A 134 -19.23 -2.87 -21.37
CA SER A 134 -19.61 -4.28 -21.54
C SER A 134 -18.55 -5.25 -21.00
N TRP A 135 -17.26 -4.92 -21.09
CA TRP A 135 -16.20 -5.74 -20.50
C TRP A 135 -16.30 -5.75 -18.98
N ALA A 136 -16.49 -4.57 -18.38
CA ALA A 136 -16.67 -4.44 -16.93
C ALA A 136 -17.92 -5.20 -16.44
N MET A 137 -19.06 -5.03 -17.11
CA MET A 137 -20.30 -5.72 -16.74
C MET A 137 -20.15 -7.24 -16.76
N ALA A 138 -19.41 -7.76 -17.74
CA ALA A 138 -19.24 -9.19 -17.92
C ALA A 138 -18.25 -9.84 -16.93
N ASP A 139 -17.47 -9.04 -16.22
CA ASP A 139 -16.48 -9.50 -15.22
C ASP A 139 -16.83 -9.09 -13.78
N ALA A 140 -17.88 -8.28 -13.59
CA ALA A 140 -18.27 -7.77 -12.27
C ALA A 140 -18.47 -8.89 -11.23
N GLU A 141 -19.14 -9.99 -11.60
CA GLU A 141 -19.34 -11.12 -10.70
C GLU A 141 -18.03 -11.84 -10.36
N TYR A 142 -17.14 -12.04 -11.34
CA TYR A 142 -15.84 -12.65 -11.11
C TYR A 142 -14.97 -11.78 -10.20
N PHE A 143 -14.98 -10.47 -10.43
CA PHE A 143 -14.26 -9.52 -9.59
C PHE A 143 -14.83 -9.51 -8.16
N ARG A 144 -16.16 -9.48 -7.99
CA ARG A 144 -16.77 -9.58 -6.66
C ARG A 144 -16.36 -10.86 -5.95
N ARG A 145 -16.42 -12.01 -6.64
CA ARG A 145 -15.95 -13.30 -6.10
C ARG A 145 -14.47 -13.26 -5.68
N LEU A 146 -13.60 -12.63 -6.47
CA LEU A 146 -12.19 -12.46 -6.11
C LEU A 146 -12.04 -11.68 -4.80
N VAL A 147 -12.73 -10.55 -4.65
CA VAL A 147 -12.68 -9.74 -3.42
C VAL A 147 -13.22 -10.53 -2.22
N GLU A 148 -14.28 -11.32 -2.38
CA GLU A 148 -14.82 -12.18 -1.31
C GLU A 148 -13.86 -13.31 -0.90
N ILE A 149 -13.03 -13.81 -1.82
CA ILE A 149 -12.01 -14.84 -1.53
C ILE A 149 -10.82 -14.23 -0.78
N ILE A 150 -10.27 -13.12 -1.29
CA ILE A 150 -9.06 -12.48 -0.75
C ILE A 150 -9.37 -11.74 0.55
N ARG A 151 -10.54 -11.10 0.61
CA ARG A 151 -11.03 -10.28 1.74
C ARG A 151 -10.06 -9.15 2.12
N PRO A 152 -9.63 -8.31 1.17
CA PRO A 152 -8.73 -7.21 1.47
C PRO A 152 -9.43 -6.17 2.33
N ARG A 153 -8.68 -5.51 3.21
CA ARG A 153 -9.16 -4.33 3.95
C ARG A 153 -9.26 -3.12 3.02
N ILE A 154 -8.36 -3.03 2.04
CA ILE A 154 -8.17 -1.85 1.20
C ILE A 154 -8.22 -2.24 -0.28
N LEU A 155 -9.03 -1.52 -1.06
CA LEU A 155 -9.04 -1.59 -2.53
C LEU A 155 -8.50 -0.28 -3.11
N LEU A 156 -7.42 -0.36 -3.89
CA LEU A 156 -6.81 0.81 -4.56
C LEU A 156 -7.25 0.84 -6.03
N CYS A 157 -8.23 1.69 -6.36
CA CYS A 157 -8.78 1.77 -7.71
C CYS A 157 -8.03 2.78 -8.58
N LEU A 158 -7.32 2.28 -9.60
CA LEU A 158 -6.58 3.12 -10.53
C LEU A 158 -7.49 3.68 -11.63
N GLY A 159 -7.94 4.93 -11.44
CA GLY A 159 -8.73 5.66 -12.43
C GLY A 159 -10.25 5.56 -12.25
N LYS A 160 -10.96 6.47 -12.94
CA LYS A 160 -12.40 6.70 -12.78
C LYS A 160 -13.25 5.47 -13.12
N ASP A 161 -12.97 4.82 -14.24
CA ASP A 161 -13.79 3.72 -14.72
C ASP A 161 -13.58 2.46 -13.87
N THR A 162 -12.35 2.24 -13.38
CA THR A 162 -12.05 1.21 -12.40
C THR A 162 -12.83 1.43 -11.11
N LEU A 163 -12.77 2.63 -10.52
CA LEU A 163 -13.52 2.96 -9.29
C LEU A 163 -15.02 2.70 -9.46
N LYS A 164 -15.60 3.18 -10.57
CA LYS A 164 -17.03 2.99 -10.85
C LYS A 164 -17.41 1.52 -10.96
N SER A 165 -16.57 0.72 -11.62
CA SER A 165 -16.83 -0.70 -11.84
C SER A 165 -16.72 -1.47 -10.53
N VAL A 166 -15.70 -1.17 -9.72
CA VAL A 166 -15.53 -1.73 -8.37
C VAL A 166 -16.74 -1.39 -7.52
N LEU A 167 -17.10 -0.11 -7.36
CA LEU A 167 -18.24 0.29 -6.52
C LEU A 167 -19.56 -0.31 -6.99
N GLY A 168 -19.75 -0.46 -8.30
CA GLY A 168 -20.92 -1.12 -8.87
C GLY A 168 -21.06 -2.60 -8.47
N CYS A 169 -19.97 -3.29 -8.13
CA CYS A 169 -20.02 -4.66 -7.60
C CYS A 169 -20.52 -4.73 -6.14
N PHE A 170 -20.65 -3.57 -5.48
CA PHE A 170 -21.09 -3.43 -4.10
C PHE A 170 -22.31 -2.51 -4.00
N ASP A 171 -23.08 -2.37 -5.09
CA ASP A 171 -24.27 -1.51 -5.18
C ASP A 171 -24.03 -0.06 -4.71
N SER A 172 -22.79 0.40 -4.86
CA SER A 172 -22.33 1.73 -4.45
C SER A 172 -21.95 2.57 -5.66
N THR A 173 -21.94 3.90 -5.49
CA THR A 173 -21.61 4.83 -6.56
C THR A 173 -20.93 6.09 -6.04
N VAL A 174 -20.26 6.81 -6.93
CA VAL A 174 -19.74 8.17 -6.70
C VAL A 174 -20.43 9.15 -7.64
N SER A 175 -20.55 10.41 -7.20
CA SER A 175 -21.18 11.46 -7.99
C SER A 175 -20.51 11.64 -9.35
N ASN A 176 -21.32 11.58 -10.41
CA ASN A 176 -20.89 11.87 -11.77
C ASN A 176 -20.86 13.37 -12.10
N LYS A 177 -21.34 14.23 -11.18
CA LYS A 177 -21.48 15.67 -11.40
C LYS A 177 -20.19 16.46 -11.15
N VAL A 178 -19.19 15.85 -10.53
CA VAL A 178 -17.90 16.48 -10.19
C VAL A 178 -16.76 15.88 -11.01
N SER A 179 -15.65 16.61 -11.12
CA SER A 179 -14.45 16.09 -11.75
C SER A 179 -13.88 14.91 -10.96
N TYR A 180 -13.15 14.01 -11.62
CA TYR A 180 -12.55 12.86 -10.92
C TYR A 180 -11.48 13.29 -9.89
N ASN A 181 -10.75 14.38 -10.15
CA ASN A 181 -9.83 14.94 -9.16
C ASN A 181 -10.57 15.38 -7.88
N CYS A 182 -11.77 15.97 -8.02
CA CYS A 182 -12.61 16.31 -6.86
C CYS A 182 -13.04 15.06 -6.08
N VAL A 183 -13.25 13.91 -6.75
CA VAL A 183 -13.55 12.65 -6.06
C VAL A 183 -12.33 12.16 -5.27
N ILE A 184 -11.13 12.19 -5.86
CA ILE A 184 -9.88 11.80 -5.20
C ILE A 184 -9.59 12.69 -3.98
N GLU A 185 -9.86 14.00 -4.10
CA GLU A 185 -9.59 15.01 -3.08
C GLU A 185 -10.65 15.05 -1.97
N SER A 186 -11.83 14.47 -2.19
CA SER A 186 -12.95 14.49 -1.25
C SER A 186 -12.64 13.79 0.08
N GLU A 187 -13.21 14.30 1.18
CA GLU A 187 -13.24 13.62 2.49
C GLU A 187 -14.04 12.32 2.46
N LYS A 188 -14.89 12.11 1.44
CA LYS A 188 -15.61 10.85 1.20
C LYS A 188 -14.75 9.78 0.51
N ASN A 189 -13.46 10.04 0.29
CA ASN A 189 -12.49 9.08 -0.20
C ASN A 189 -11.57 8.67 0.98
N PRO A 190 -11.60 7.39 1.41
CA PRO A 190 -12.19 6.23 0.74
C PRO A 190 -13.71 6.11 0.91
N VAL A 191 -14.35 5.44 -0.06
CA VAL A 191 -15.73 4.96 0.06
C VAL A 191 -15.71 3.63 0.79
N VAL A 192 -16.55 3.45 1.81
CA VAL A 192 -16.67 2.17 2.53
C VAL A 192 -17.77 1.33 1.89
N VAL A 193 -17.45 0.08 1.56
CA VAL A 193 -18.39 -0.95 1.10
C VAL A 193 -18.30 -2.16 2.03
N SER A 194 -19.25 -3.10 1.93
CA SER A 194 -19.25 -4.31 2.77
C SER A 194 -19.16 -5.59 1.94
N LEU A 195 -18.35 -6.53 2.42
CA LEU A 195 -18.40 -7.93 1.99
C LEU A 195 -19.75 -8.57 2.32
N SER A 196 -20.01 -9.75 1.78
CA SER A 196 -21.28 -10.46 2.00
C SER A 196 -21.59 -10.75 3.47
N ASP A 197 -20.57 -10.80 4.33
CA ASP A 197 -20.70 -10.99 5.78
C ASP A 197 -20.64 -9.69 6.58
N GLY A 198 -20.72 -8.54 5.92
CA GLY A 198 -20.75 -7.21 6.56
C GLY A 198 -19.38 -6.62 6.87
N VAL A 199 -18.28 -7.34 6.66
CA VAL A 199 -16.93 -6.81 6.90
C VAL A 199 -16.65 -5.61 5.99
N PRO A 200 -16.19 -4.46 6.55
CA PRO A 200 -15.96 -3.26 5.76
C PRO A 200 -14.69 -3.37 4.90
N VAL A 201 -14.77 -2.82 3.69
CA VAL A 201 -13.66 -2.65 2.75
C VAL A 201 -13.59 -1.19 2.34
N TYR A 202 -12.40 -0.61 2.42
CA TYR A 202 -12.15 0.80 2.11
C TYR A 202 -11.67 0.93 0.66
N VAL A 203 -12.51 1.51 -0.19
CA VAL A 203 -12.28 1.68 -1.63
C VAL A 203 -11.72 3.08 -1.90
N PHE A 204 -10.44 3.14 -2.24
CA PHE A 204 -9.75 4.38 -2.55
C PHE A 204 -9.86 4.71 -4.04
N ALA A 205 -10.34 5.93 -4.31
CA ALA A 205 -10.24 6.56 -5.62
C ALA A 205 -8.83 7.12 -5.81
N LEU A 206 -8.11 6.63 -6.81
CA LEU A 206 -6.77 7.11 -7.15
C LEU A 206 -6.69 7.49 -8.63
N ALA A 207 -5.78 8.41 -8.96
CA ALA A 207 -5.44 8.68 -10.35
C ALA A 207 -4.74 7.46 -10.96
N HIS A 208 -4.99 7.20 -12.25
CA HIS A 208 -4.26 6.17 -12.98
C HIS A 208 -2.77 6.51 -13.04
N CYS A 209 -1.89 5.50 -12.96
CA CYS A 209 -0.45 5.71 -12.79
C CYS A 209 0.33 5.86 -14.11
N GLY A 210 -0.29 5.56 -15.25
CA GLY A 210 0.30 5.83 -16.57
C GLY A 210 0.32 7.32 -16.93
N VAL A 211 1.08 7.67 -17.98
CA VAL A 211 1.35 9.06 -18.43
C VAL A 211 0.10 9.94 -18.46
N MET A 212 -0.97 9.50 -19.13
CA MET A 212 -2.21 10.28 -19.22
C MET A 212 -2.90 10.49 -17.88
N GLY A 213 -2.80 9.52 -16.98
CA GLY A 213 -3.35 9.64 -15.62
C GLY A 213 -2.61 10.69 -14.81
N THR A 214 -1.28 10.69 -14.85
CA THR A 214 -0.43 11.71 -14.22
C THR A 214 -0.68 13.10 -14.80
N LEU A 215 -0.74 13.24 -16.13
CA LEU A 215 -1.08 14.51 -16.79
C LEU A 215 -2.45 15.05 -16.35
N ASN A 216 -3.45 14.17 -16.26
CA ASN A 216 -4.80 14.56 -15.84
C ASN A 216 -4.85 14.94 -14.36
N ARG A 217 -4.10 14.26 -13.48
CA ARG A 217 -4.01 14.60 -12.07
C ARG A 217 -3.36 15.98 -11.84
N ASN A 218 -2.41 16.32 -12.69
CA ASN A 218 -1.66 17.58 -12.68
C ASN A 218 -2.25 18.65 -13.60
N ARG A 219 -3.47 18.46 -14.13
CA ARG A 219 -4.11 19.43 -15.03
C ARG A 219 -4.18 20.82 -14.36
N GLY A 220 -3.68 21.84 -15.06
CA GLY A 220 -3.61 23.21 -14.55
C GLY A 220 -2.43 23.50 -13.62
N SER A 221 -1.52 22.55 -13.40
CA SER A 221 -0.25 22.78 -12.69
C SER A 221 0.93 22.91 -13.65
N GLY A 222 2.03 23.52 -13.17
CA GLY A 222 3.29 23.60 -13.92
C GLY A 222 4.03 22.25 -14.04
N ASP A 223 3.79 21.32 -13.11
CA ASP A 223 4.54 20.07 -12.97
C ASP A 223 3.80 18.87 -13.58
N LYS A 224 3.62 18.89 -14.90
CA LYS A 224 2.74 17.98 -15.64
C LYS A 224 2.95 16.47 -15.37
N LEU A 225 4.20 16.02 -15.20
CA LEU A 225 4.54 14.61 -14.98
C LEU A 225 5.01 14.30 -13.54
N SER A 226 4.88 15.23 -12.62
CA SER A 226 5.26 15.00 -11.22
C SER A 226 4.30 14.03 -10.52
N LEU A 227 4.85 13.12 -9.72
CA LEU A 227 4.07 12.20 -8.88
C LEU A 227 3.64 12.82 -7.55
N ASN A 228 4.03 14.05 -7.22
CA ASN A 228 3.81 14.63 -5.87
C ASN A 228 2.34 14.62 -5.45
N ARG A 229 1.43 15.03 -6.34
CA ARG A 229 -0.01 14.98 -6.05
C ARG A 229 -0.52 13.56 -5.85
N GLN A 230 -0.05 12.62 -6.67
CA GLN A 230 -0.40 11.20 -6.52
C GLN A 230 0.15 10.63 -5.21
N LYS A 231 1.40 10.95 -4.82
CA LYS A 231 1.97 10.55 -3.52
C LYS A 231 1.12 11.07 -2.35
N ASN A 232 0.64 12.31 -2.42
CA ASN A 232 -0.28 12.85 -1.41
C ASN A 232 -1.63 12.12 -1.38
N ASP A 233 -2.18 11.73 -2.53
CA ASP A 233 -3.42 10.96 -2.59
C ASP A 233 -3.21 9.55 -2.00
N TRP A 234 -2.08 8.91 -2.28
CA TRP A 234 -1.72 7.58 -1.78
C TRP A 234 -1.43 7.59 -0.27
N ALA A 235 -0.86 8.66 0.28
CA ALA A 235 -0.63 8.79 1.71
C ALA A 235 -1.93 8.66 2.54
N LYS A 236 -3.09 8.98 1.96
CA LYS A 236 -4.42 8.80 2.59
C LYS A 236 -4.76 7.34 2.89
N VAL A 237 -4.05 6.38 2.31
CA VAL A 237 -4.21 4.94 2.57
C VAL A 237 -3.65 4.55 3.93
N LEU A 238 -2.58 5.23 4.38
CA LEU A 238 -1.81 4.88 5.56
C LEU A 238 -2.66 4.81 6.85
N PRO A 239 -3.56 5.76 7.17
CA PRO A 239 -4.37 5.66 8.38
C PRO A 239 -5.25 4.41 8.43
N VAL A 240 -5.83 4.01 7.29
CA VAL A 240 -6.67 2.80 7.19
C VAL A 240 -5.83 1.53 7.29
N PHE A 241 -4.63 1.54 6.70
CA PHE A 241 -3.70 0.43 6.80
C PHE A 241 -3.13 0.29 8.22
N TRP A 242 -2.76 1.39 8.87
CA TRP A 242 -2.22 1.39 10.21
C TRP A 242 -3.25 1.01 11.28
N SER A 243 -4.53 1.33 11.07
CA SER A 243 -5.63 0.94 11.97
C SER A 243 -6.11 -0.49 11.75
N ASP A 244 -5.46 -1.24 10.86
CA ASP A 244 -5.76 -2.64 10.63
C ASP A 244 -5.65 -3.47 11.93
N PRO A 245 -6.70 -4.17 12.37
CA PRO A 245 -6.69 -4.91 13.63
C PRO A 245 -5.56 -5.93 13.77
N GLN A 246 -5.12 -6.53 12.65
CA GLN A 246 -3.98 -7.44 12.67
C GLN A 246 -2.71 -6.64 12.98
N LEU A 247 -2.46 -5.55 12.26
CA LEU A 247 -1.29 -4.70 12.48
C LEU A 247 -1.28 -4.05 13.87
N MET A 248 -2.44 -3.65 14.38
CA MET A 248 -2.61 -3.14 15.75
C MET A 248 -2.14 -4.14 16.80
N ASN A 249 -2.35 -5.44 16.56
CA ASN A 249 -1.97 -6.50 17.49
C ASN A 249 -0.54 -7.01 17.26
N THR A 250 -0.08 -7.12 16.01
CA THR A 250 1.20 -7.74 15.68
C THR A 250 2.37 -6.79 15.68
N TYR A 251 2.13 -5.48 15.54
CA TYR A 251 3.18 -4.46 15.48
C TYR A 251 2.98 -3.39 16.55
N TRP A 252 1.84 -2.69 16.54
CA TRP A 252 1.68 -1.51 17.39
C TRP A 252 1.76 -1.80 18.89
N LYS A 253 1.01 -2.80 19.36
CA LYS A 253 1.03 -3.20 20.78
C LYS A 253 2.42 -3.67 21.23
N PRO A 254 3.06 -4.67 20.58
CA PRO A 254 4.41 -5.09 20.95
C PRO A 254 5.45 -3.97 20.92
N ALA A 255 5.40 -3.09 19.91
CA ALA A 255 6.33 -1.97 19.80
C ALA A 255 6.16 -0.98 20.97
N ILE A 256 4.92 -0.64 21.34
CA ILE A 256 4.64 0.24 22.49
C ILE A 256 5.04 -0.44 23.81
N GLU A 257 4.79 -1.74 23.96
CA GLU A 257 5.21 -2.51 25.14
C GLU A 257 6.73 -2.50 25.31
N LEU A 258 7.50 -2.79 24.26
CA LEU A 258 8.96 -2.68 24.27
C LEU A 258 9.43 -1.29 24.70
N LEU A 259 8.86 -0.25 24.11
CA LEU A 259 9.24 1.14 24.40
C LEU A 259 8.89 1.53 25.85
N ARG A 260 7.76 1.06 26.38
CA ARG A 260 7.37 1.26 27.80
C ARG A 260 8.30 0.54 28.75
N GLU A 261 8.71 -0.69 28.42
CA GLU A 261 9.70 -1.42 29.23
C GLU A 261 11.04 -0.68 29.29
N ILE A 262 11.47 -0.07 28.18
CA ILE A 262 12.68 0.76 28.17
C ILE A 262 12.45 1.99 29.07
N GLU A 263 11.38 2.76 28.88
CA GLU A 263 11.14 4.00 29.64
C GLU A 263 11.04 3.77 31.17
N THR A 264 10.47 2.64 31.57
CA THR A 264 10.25 2.29 32.99
C THR A 264 11.44 1.61 33.66
N SER A 265 12.38 1.05 32.91
CA SER A 265 13.61 0.44 33.44
C SER A 265 14.78 1.41 33.36
N GLU A 266 15.29 1.83 34.53
CA GLU A 266 16.47 2.71 34.61
C GLU A 266 17.69 2.07 33.92
N GLU A 267 17.91 0.76 34.12
CA GLU A 267 18.99 0.00 33.50
C GLU A 267 18.89 -0.01 31.96
N LYS A 268 17.71 -0.34 31.39
CA LYS A 268 17.51 -0.34 29.92
C LYS A 268 17.68 1.06 29.35
N ARG A 269 17.14 2.09 30.01
CA ARG A 269 17.32 3.49 29.61
C ARG A 269 18.78 3.92 29.60
N ASP A 270 19.53 3.59 30.65
CA ASP A 270 20.94 3.96 30.76
C ASP A 270 21.78 3.22 29.74
N TRP A 271 21.42 1.97 29.41
CA TRP A 271 22.00 1.26 28.28
C TRP A 271 21.73 2.02 26.97
N CYS A 272 20.47 2.41 26.69
CA CYS A 272 20.14 3.18 25.49
C CYS A 272 20.95 4.48 25.42
N LYS A 273 21.01 5.28 26.50
CA LYS A 273 21.77 6.55 26.53
C LYS A 273 23.25 6.39 26.20
N LYS A 274 23.85 5.24 26.53
CA LYS A 274 25.26 4.94 26.25
C LYS A 274 25.48 4.33 24.87
N TYR A 275 24.40 4.02 24.13
CA TYR A 275 24.48 3.44 22.81
C TYR A 275 25.26 4.34 21.84
N SER A 276 26.16 3.71 21.09
CA SER A 276 26.91 4.33 20.00
C SER A 276 27.08 3.33 18.86
N ALA A 277 26.77 3.76 17.63
CA ALA A 277 27.00 2.95 16.44
C ALA A 277 28.51 2.66 16.22
N TYR A 278 29.39 3.53 16.73
CA TYR A 278 30.84 3.43 16.55
C TYR A 278 31.54 2.66 17.68
N ALA A 279 30.86 2.46 18.81
CA ALA A 279 31.40 1.74 19.96
C ALA A 279 30.35 0.76 20.50
N PRO A 280 30.22 -0.43 19.86
CA PRO A 280 29.22 -1.41 20.24
C PRO A 280 29.44 -1.87 21.69
N GLN A 281 28.40 -1.72 22.50
CA GLN A 281 28.37 -2.16 23.89
C GLN A 281 27.76 -3.56 23.99
N ALA A 282 28.17 -4.32 25.02
CA ALA A 282 27.60 -5.64 25.27
C ALA A 282 26.07 -5.54 25.45
N ASP A 283 25.31 -6.32 24.68
CA ASP A 283 23.87 -6.38 24.77
C ASP A 283 23.45 -7.29 25.93
N LYS A 284 23.66 -6.80 27.16
CA LYS A 284 23.41 -7.56 28.40
C LYS A 284 21.95 -7.97 28.59
N HIS A 285 21.01 -7.37 27.85
CA HIS A 285 19.56 -7.59 28.02
C HIS A 285 18.86 -8.11 26.76
N GLY A 286 19.59 -8.42 25.67
CA GLY A 286 18.98 -8.77 24.39
C GLY A 286 18.22 -7.60 23.74
N LEU A 287 18.45 -6.37 24.22
CA LEU A 287 17.72 -5.17 23.88
C LEU A 287 18.05 -4.69 22.47
N MET A 288 19.28 -4.93 21.99
CA MET A 288 19.68 -4.52 20.65
C MET A 288 18.83 -5.22 19.59
N ARG A 289 18.70 -6.54 19.71
CA ARG A 289 17.90 -7.35 18.76
C ARG A 289 16.44 -6.89 18.71
N ASP A 290 15.86 -6.58 19.87
CA ASP A 290 14.47 -6.14 19.94
C ASP A 290 14.29 -4.72 19.37
N ILE A 291 15.25 -3.81 19.57
CA ILE A 291 15.25 -2.47 18.98
C ILE A 291 15.46 -2.53 17.46
N GLU A 292 16.39 -3.35 16.97
CA GLU A 292 16.64 -3.53 15.53
C GLU A 292 15.37 -4.04 14.83
N ARG A 293 14.73 -5.07 15.40
CA ARG A 293 13.44 -5.58 14.90
C ARG A 293 12.38 -4.48 14.90
N PHE A 294 12.26 -3.71 15.99
CA PHE A 294 11.33 -2.58 16.06
C PHE A 294 11.59 -1.55 14.95
N ILE A 295 12.85 -1.19 14.71
CA ILE A 295 13.22 -0.23 13.65
C ILE A 295 12.84 -0.79 12.27
N GLU A 296 13.25 -2.02 11.96
CA GLU A 296 12.94 -2.69 10.70
C GLU A 296 11.43 -2.75 10.46
N GLU A 297 10.66 -3.19 11.45
CA GLU A 297 9.20 -3.27 11.36
C GLU A 297 8.55 -1.89 11.20
N THR A 298 9.08 -0.85 11.84
CA THR A 298 8.57 0.52 11.69
C THR A 298 8.70 1.00 10.24
N TYR A 299 9.84 0.73 9.58
CA TYR A 299 10.03 1.02 8.16
C TYR A 299 9.14 0.12 7.28
N LYS A 300 9.11 -1.19 7.53
CA LYS A 300 8.34 -2.18 6.76
C LYS A 300 6.82 -1.94 6.79
N ASN A 301 6.32 -1.32 7.86
CA ASN A 301 4.90 -0.95 8.00
C ASN A 301 4.61 0.48 7.53
N GLY A 302 5.57 1.14 6.87
CA GLY A 302 5.41 2.46 6.27
C GLY A 302 5.21 3.59 7.26
N VAL A 303 5.46 3.36 8.56
CA VAL A 303 5.23 4.34 9.64
C VAL A 303 6.21 5.51 9.52
N VAL A 304 7.42 5.26 9.02
CA VAL A 304 8.41 6.30 8.67
C VAL A 304 8.06 6.94 7.32
N ILE A 305 7.09 7.85 7.33
CA ILE A 305 6.62 8.53 6.12
C ILE A 305 7.72 9.37 5.44
N GLY A 306 7.74 9.37 4.10
CA GLY A 306 8.77 10.05 3.30
C GLY A 306 8.60 11.57 3.20
N ASN A 307 7.37 12.08 3.24
CA ASN A 307 7.04 13.51 3.09
C ASN A 307 6.85 14.24 4.44
N TYR A 308 7.56 13.78 5.47
CA TYR A 308 7.42 14.30 6.83
C TYR A 308 7.79 15.80 6.92
N HIS A 309 8.76 16.25 6.13
CA HIS A 309 9.19 17.65 6.13
C HIS A 309 8.11 18.59 5.59
N GLU A 310 7.43 18.20 4.51
CA GLU A 310 6.30 18.97 3.96
C GLU A 310 5.14 19.04 4.94
N ILE A 311 4.84 17.93 5.63
CA ILE A 311 3.78 17.88 6.64
C ILE A 311 4.14 18.78 7.82
N MET A 312 5.36 18.68 8.34
CA MET A 312 5.85 19.55 9.41
C MET A 312 5.71 21.02 9.05
N LYS A 313 6.11 21.40 7.82
CA LYS A 313 5.95 22.76 7.31
C LYS A 313 4.49 23.18 7.22
N SER A 314 3.61 22.33 6.70
CA SER A 314 2.17 22.65 6.56
C SER A 314 1.45 22.81 7.90
N LEU A 315 1.90 22.08 8.93
CA LEU A 315 1.34 22.12 10.27
C LEU A 315 2.10 23.09 11.20
N ASN A 316 3.08 23.82 10.66
CA ASN A 316 3.94 24.74 11.41
C ASN A 316 4.59 24.08 12.65
N LEU A 317 5.04 22.82 12.51
CA LEU A 317 5.68 22.07 13.59
C LEU A 317 7.12 22.54 13.76
N ASN A 318 7.47 22.94 14.98
CA ASN A 318 8.82 23.35 15.32
C ASN A 318 9.70 22.13 15.64
N GLU A 319 10.88 22.04 15.04
CA GLU A 319 11.84 20.95 15.29
C GLU A 319 12.21 20.81 16.78
N ARG A 320 12.34 21.92 17.52
CA ARG A 320 12.62 21.88 18.97
C ARG A 320 11.49 21.21 19.74
N GLN A 321 10.23 21.40 19.33
CA GLN A 321 9.09 20.75 19.97
C GLN A 321 9.05 19.26 19.64
N ILE A 322 9.36 18.89 18.39
CA ILE A 322 9.46 17.49 17.97
C ILE A 322 10.55 16.77 18.77
N VAL A 323 11.77 17.32 18.81
CA VAL A 323 12.90 16.70 19.51
C VAL A 323 12.61 16.48 20.99
N LYS A 324 11.99 17.47 21.66
CA LYS A 324 11.60 17.35 23.08
C LYS A 324 10.42 16.40 23.29
N ALA A 325 9.50 16.34 22.33
CA ALA A 325 8.33 15.47 22.37
C ALA A 325 7.55 15.60 23.69
N GLU A 326 7.36 16.83 24.21
CA GLU A 326 6.67 17.04 25.48
C GLU A 326 5.22 16.52 25.40
N LYS A 327 4.79 15.78 26.43
CA LYS A 327 3.49 15.06 26.42
C LYS A 327 2.31 15.97 26.09
N VAL A 328 2.23 17.13 26.75
CA VAL A 328 1.15 18.12 26.56
C VAL A 328 1.07 18.58 25.10
N TRP A 329 2.22 18.79 24.46
CA TRP A 329 2.27 19.19 23.06
C TRP A 329 1.91 18.03 22.13
N ILE A 330 2.45 16.83 22.35
CA ILE A 330 2.14 15.63 21.56
C ILE A 330 0.63 15.33 21.56
N ASP A 331 -0.04 15.51 22.69
CA ASP A 331 -1.47 15.27 22.81
C ASP A 331 -2.33 16.20 21.93
N THR A 332 -1.77 17.30 21.42
CA THR A 332 -2.43 18.19 20.45
C THR A 332 -2.23 17.78 19.00
N LEU A 333 -1.24 16.92 18.70
CA LEU A 333 -0.86 16.64 17.32
C LEU A 333 -1.94 15.85 16.57
N PRO A 334 -2.31 16.24 15.34
CA PRO A 334 -3.11 15.40 14.46
C PRO A 334 -2.30 14.17 14.02
N LEU A 335 -2.98 13.16 13.46
CA LEU A 335 -2.37 11.89 13.05
C LEU A 335 -1.11 12.09 12.21
N TYR A 336 -1.21 12.84 11.12
CA TYR A 336 -0.06 13.11 10.24
C TYR A 336 1.03 13.95 10.93
N GLY A 337 0.68 14.81 11.89
CA GLY A 337 1.66 15.55 12.68
C GLY A 337 2.47 14.63 13.60
N ALA A 338 1.81 13.68 14.26
CA ALA A 338 2.47 12.68 15.08
C ALA A 338 3.33 11.72 14.23
N ALA A 339 2.83 11.29 13.06
CA ALA A 339 3.58 10.45 12.12
C ALA A 339 4.81 11.17 11.56
N ALA A 340 4.68 12.46 11.21
CA ALA A 340 5.81 13.27 10.75
C ALA A 340 6.85 13.49 11.84
N GLY A 341 6.43 13.73 13.09
CA GLY A 341 7.32 13.81 14.24
C GLY A 341 8.08 12.50 14.47
N LEU A 342 7.40 11.35 14.37
CA LEU A 342 8.03 10.04 14.50
C LEU A 342 9.05 9.80 13.38
N ALA A 343 8.67 10.09 12.13
CA ALA A 343 9.55 9.98 10.98
C ALA A 343 10.79 10.88 11.10
N TYR A 344 10.66 12.09 11.68
CA TYR A 344 11.80 12.97 11.95
C TYR A 344 12.84 12.29 12.85
N HIS A 345 12.42 11.63 13.94
CA HIS A 345 13.36 10.92 14.83
C HIS A 345 14.09 9.78 14.12
N PHE A 346 13.39 8.99 13.32
CA PHE A 346 13.98 7.90 12.55
C PHE A 346 14.95 8.42 11.47
N ARG A 347 14.58 9.47 10.75
CA ARG A 347 15.40 10.02 9.65
C ARG A 347 16.59 10.83 10.15
N ARG A 348 16.50 11.46 11.32
CA ARG A 348 17.62 12.16 11.96
C ARG A 348 18.77 11.21 12.30
N ASP A 349 18.48 9.95 12.58
CA ASP A 349 19.49 8.94 12.90
C ASP A 349 20.49 8.71 11.76
N HIS A 350 20.04 8.80 10.50
CA HIS A 350 20.93 8.73 9.34
C HIS A 350 22.02 9.84 9.33
N PHE A 351 21.81 10.93 10.07
CA PHE A 351 22.76 12.04 10.18
C PHE A 351 23.53 12.03 11.50
N CYS A 352 23.04 11.31 12.51
CA CYS A 352 23.63 11.24 13.84
C CYS A 352 23.48 9.80 14.34
N GLU A 353 24.35 8.93 13.82
CA GLU A 353 24.25 7.47 13.92
C GLU A 353 24.12 7.00 15.37
N GLY A 354 22.92 6.53 15.72
CA GLY A 354 22.55 6.06 17.05
C GLY A 354 21.72 7.02 17.89
N SER A 355 21.47 8.25 17.44
CA SER A 355 20.61 9.24 18.12
C SER A 355 19.13 8.85 18.19
N LEU A 356 18.67 7.91 17.36
CA LEU A 356 17.35 7.29 17.55
C LEU A 356 17.32 6.54 18.88
N ILE A 357 18.37 5.75 19.16
CA ILE A 357 18.44 4.92 20.37
C ILE A 357 18.86 5.75 21.58
N SER A 358 19.98 6.46 21.49
CA SER A 358 20.63 7.13 22.63
C SER A 358 19.95 8.40 23.10
N ASP A 359 19.15 9.02 22.24
CA ASP A 359 18.37 10.21 22.57
C ASP A 359 16.87 9.94 22.47
N SER A 360 16.37 9.57 21.30
CA SER A 360 14.92 9.57 21.04
C SER A 360 14.15 8.46 21.78
N ILE A 361 14.68 7.23 21.80
CA ILE A 361 14.12 6.10 22.55
C ILE A 361 14.43 6.26 24.04
N ALA A 362 15.68 6.56 24.38
CA ALA A 362 16.13 6.73 25.76
C ALA A 362 15.35 7.80 26.54
N ASN A 363 14.95 8.90 25.89
CA ASN A 363 14.18 9.99 26.50
C ASN A 363 12.66 9.84 26.32
N GLY A 364 12.19 8.69 25.81
CA GLY A 364 10.78 8.35 25.65
C GLY A 364 10.04 9.14 24.54
N CYS A 365 10.76 9.87 23.68
CA CYS A 365 10.16 10.68 22.62
C CYS A 365 9.40 9.80 21.62
N VAL A 366 10.04 8.69 21.19
CA VAL A 366 9.44 7.72 20.27
C VAL A 366 8.20 7.07 20.88
N LEU A 367 8.25 6.70 22.17
CA LEU A 367 7.12 6.12 22.88
C LEU A 367 5.89 7.03 22.86
N ARG A 368 6.06 8.30 23.25
CA ARG A 368 4.94 9.25 23.32
C ARG A 368 4.30 9.49 21.94
N LEU A 369 5.11 9.55 20.87
CA LEU A 369 4.60 9.66 19.50
C LEU A 369 3.86 8.40 19.05
N MET A 370 4.39 7.21 19.36
CA MET A 370 3.76 5.92 19.07
C MET A 370 2.43 5.77 19.81
N GLU A 371 2.36 6.12 21.09
CA GLU A 371 1.12 6.11 21.88
C GLU A 371 0.08 7.08 21.33
N ARG A 372 0.51 8.28 20.89
CA ARG A 372 -0.37 9.25 20.25
C ARG A 372 -0.97 8.70 18.96
N LEU A 373 -0.13 8.12 18.10
CA LEU A 373 -0.59 7.48 16.86
C LEU A 373 -1.56 6.36 17.15
N TYR A 374 -1.22 5.46 18.06
CA TYR A 374 -2.07 4.35 18.46
C TYR A 374 -3.45 4.83 18.94
N LYS A 375 -3.48 5.83 19.84
CA LYS A 375 -4.72 6.43 20.33
C LYS A 375 -5.59 6.98 19.19
N LEU A 376 -5.00 7.72 18.25
CA LEU A 376 -5.70 8.27 17.10
C LEU A 376 -6.22 7.19 16.14
N LEU A 377 -5.43 6.13 15.92
CA LEU A 377 -5.81 4.99 15.07
C LEU A 377 -6.96 4.19 15.69
N THR A 378 -6.95 3.98 17.02
CA THR A 378 -8.06 3.29 17.72
C THR A 378 -9.35 4.11 17.78
N ALA A 379 -9.27 5.43 17.66
CA ALA A 379 -10.42 6.31 17.64
C ALA A 379 -11.05 6.45 16.23
N THR A 380 -10.36 5.94 15.20
CA THR A 380 -10.85 5.97 13.82
C THR A 380 -11.77 4.77 13.59
N PRO A 381 -13.03 4.97 13.16
CA PRO A 381 -14.00 3.88 12.99
C PRO A 381 -13.67 2.86 11.90
#